data_AF-A0A6A3IPM2-F1
#
_entry.id   AF-A0A6A3IPM2-F1
#
_cell.length_a   1.000
_cell.length_b   1.000
_cell.length_c   1.000
_cell.angle_alpha   90.00
_cell.angle_beta   90.00
_cell.angle_gamma   90.00
#
_symmetry.space_group_name_H-M   'P 1'
#
loop_
_entity.id
_entity.type
_entity.pdbx_description
1 polymer ?
#
loop_
_entity_poly.entity_id
_entity_poly.type
_entity_poly.pdbx_seq_one_letter_code
_entity_poly.pdbx_strand_id
1 'polypeptide(L)'
;MKLTEGEGYLLLSPQFTQWLKYVEKLNAKNPTNGTSVVSTLTAYYGETGLYRLIEAGIKNRKTEDLATKLQAEKIQHWVVKAKGPDDVFRVMALDIVHKDSILSNPGFSTWAKYVDAFNAKYPEHPTSMIPTLLNYFSDVALFKLIEVAENVMGTKSIATKLQEKMSKIG
;
A
#
# COMPACT_ATOMS: atom_id res chain seq x y z
N MET A 1 15.43 -13.36 -3.54
CA MET A 1 14.67 -14.29 -4.40
C MET A 1 14.37 -13.56 -5.71
N LYS A 2 14.98 -13.98 -6.82
CA LYS A 2 14.67 -13.46 -8.17
C LYS A 2 13.32 -14.05 -8.57
N LEU A 3 12.36 -13.18 -8.90
CA LEU A 3 11.02 -13.56 -9.34
C LEU A 3 11.16 -14.27 -10.68
N THR A 4 10.75 -15.53 -10.76
CA THR A 4 10.61 -16.23 -12.04
C THR A 4 9.35 -15.73 -12.72
N GLU A 5 9.37 -15.66 -14.04
CA GLU A 5 8.30 -15.13 -14.90
C GLU A 5 6.92 -15.76 -14.67
N GLY A 6 6.81 -16.86 -13.89
CA GLY A 6 5.58 -17.57 -13.58
C GLY A 6 4.61 -16.87 -12.61
N GLU A 7 5.07 -15.94 -11.76
CA GLU A 7 4.22 -15.39 -10.68
C GLU A 7 3.12 -14.47 -11.20
N GLY A 8 3.37 -13.65 -12.22
CA GLY A 8 2.32 -12.84 -12.88
C GLY A 8 1.21 -13.68 -13.52
N TYR A 9 1.49 -14.96 -13.83
CA TYR A 9 0.51 -15.90 -14.36
C TYR A 9 -0.29 -16.63 -13.28
N LEU A 10 0.06 -16.51 -12.00
CA LEU A 10 -0.71 -17.13 -10.93
C LEU A 10 -2.15 -16.60 -10.90
N LEU A 11 -2.33 -15.29 -11.03
CA LEU A 11 -3.65 -14.68 -11.06
C LEU A 11 -4.46 -15.09 -12.32
N LEU A 12 -3.78 -15.60 -13.35
CA LEU A 12 -4.38 -16.20 -14.54
C LEU A 12 -4.68 -17.69 -14.37
N SER A 13 -4.18 -18.35 -13.32
CA SER A 13 -4.40 -19.78 -13.10
C SER A 13 -5.87 -20.07 -12.79
N PRO A 14 -6.52 -20.98 -13.55
CA PRO A 14 -7.87 -21.44 -13.23
C PRO A 14 -7.97 -22.07 -11.84
N GLN A 15 -6.94 -22.79 -11.40
CA GLN A 15 -6.92 -23.42 -10.07
C GLN A 15 -6.86 -22.35 -8.98
N PHE A 16 -6.04 -21.31 -9.16
CA PHE A 16 -5.93 -20.21 -8.21
C PHE A 16 -7.25 -19.42 -8.10
N THR A 17 -7.86 -19.09 -9.24
CA THR A 17 -9.15 -18.39 -9.27
C THR A 17 -10.29 -19.24 -8.67
N GLN A 18 -10.24 -20.56 -8.83
CA GLN A 18 -11.18 -21.47 -8.19
C GLN A 18 -10.98 -21.55 -6.67
N TRP A 19 -9.73 -21.62 -6.21
CA TRP A 19 -9.41 -21.57 -4.78
C TRP A 19 -9.85 -20.25 -4.14
N LEU A 20 -9.64 -19.10 -4.80
CA LEU A 20 -10.12 -17.81 -4.33
C LEU A 20 -11.64 -17.81 -4.11
N LYS A 21 -12.41 -18.25 -5.12
CA LYS A 21 -13.88 -18.36 -5.02
C LYS A 21 -14.31 -19.28 -3.88
N TYR A 22 -13.57 -20.36 -3.65
CA TYR A 22 -13.83 -21.26 -2.53
C TYR A 22 -13.64 -20.57 -1.17
N VAL A 23 -12.51 -19.87 -0.98
CA VAL A 23 -12.23 -19.13 0.26
C VAL A 23 -13.24 -18.03 0.49
N GLU A 24 -13.62 -17.27 -0.54
CA GLU A 24 -14.67 -16.24 -0.45
C GLU A 24 -16.00 -16.84 0.00
N LYS A 25 -16.41 -17.96 -0.60
CA LYS A 25 -17.65 -18.66 -0.23
C LYS A 25 -17.60 -19.21 1.19
N LEU A 26 -16.45 -19.66 1.64
CA LEU A 26 -16.23 -20.15 3.01
C LEU A 26 -16.32 -18.99 4.02
N ASN A 27 -15.68 -17.85 3.72
CA ASN A 27 -15.73 -16.66 4.57
C ASN A 27 -17.13 -16.05 4.65
N ALA A 28 -17.88 -16.05 3.54
CA ALA A 28 -19.29 -15.61 3.54
C ALA A 28 -20.18 -16.48 4.45
N LYS A 29 -19.84 -17.77 4.64
CA LYS A 29 -20.56 -18.69 5.52
C LYS A 29 -20.12 -18.62 6.98
N ASN A 30 -18.88 -18.19 7.24
CA ASN A 30 -18.31 -18.08 8.59
C ASN A 30 -17.70 -16.67 8.80
N PRO A 31 -18.52 -15.61 8.97
CA PRO A 31 -18.05 -14.22 8.99
C PRO A 31 -17.10 -13.92 10.15
N THR A 32 -17.25 -14.63 11.28
CA THR A 32 -16.48 -14.41 12.52
C THR A 32 -15.13 -15.13 12.55
N ASN A 33 -15.00 -16.28 11.87
CA ASN A 33 -13.80 -17.13 11.89
C ASN A 33 -13.22 -17.38 10.49
N GLY A 34 -13.61 -16.57 9.50
CA GLY A 34 -13.16 -16.69 8.12
C GLY A 34 -11.64 -16.51 7.99
N THR A 35 -11.01 -17.32 7.13
CA THR A 35 -9.60 -17.18 6.81
C THR A 35 -9.44 -16.11 5.73
N SER A 36 -8.79 -14.98 6.05
CA SER A 36 -8.50 -13.95 5.05
C SER A 36 -7.61 -14.49 3.94
N VAL A 37 -8.06 -14.35 2.69
CA VAL A 37 -7.29 -14.70 1.48
C VAL A 37 -5.90 -14.06 1.54
N VAL A 38 -5.87 -12.76 1.84
CA VAL A 38 -4.64 -12.00 2.00
C VAL A 38 -3.74 -12.59 3.08
N SER A 39 -4.25 -12.99 4.24
CA SER A 39 -3.43 -13.63 5.28
C SER A 39 -2.74 -14.88 4.75
N THR A 40 -3.49 -15.78 4.10
CA THR A 40 -2.94 -17.03 3.54
C THR A 40 -1.89 -16.76 2.47
N LEU A 41 -2.18 -15.84 1.55
CA LEU A 41 -1.23 -15.46 0.51
C LEU A 41 0.01 -14.77 1.08
N THR A 42 -0.15 -13.97 2.15
CA THR A 42 0.97 -13.32 2.84
C THR A 42 1.86 -14.33 3.53
N ALA A 43 1.29 -15.39 4.12
CA ALA A 43 2.07 -16.46 4.74
C ALA A 43 2.91 -17.23 3.70
N TYR A 44 2.42 -17.36 2.47
CA TYR A 44 3.11 -18.07 1.40
C TYR A 44 4.14 -17.20 0.64
N TYR A 45 3.74 -16.01 0.20
CA TYR A 45 4.57 -15.12 -0.63
C TYR A 45 5.34 -14.07 0.17
N GLY A 46 5.07 -13.92 1.46
CA GLY A 46 5.52 -12.79 2.25
C GLY A 46 4.81 -11.47 1.90
N GLU A 47 5.10 -10.43 2.68
CA GLU A 47 4.48 -9.10 2.51
C GLU A 47 4.82 -8.48 1.15
N THR A 48 6.12 -8.36 0.86
CA THR A 48 6.64 -7.76 -0.37
C THR A 48 6.35 -8.62 -1.60
N GLY A 49 6.46 -9.95 -1.48
CA GLY A 49 6.18 -10.85 -2.60
C GLY A 49 4.72 -10.79 -3.02
N LEU A 50 3.78 -10.86 -2.06
CA LEU A 50 2.37 -10.71 -2.36
C LEU A 50 2.04 -9.33 -2.95
N TYR A 51 2.58 -8.25 -2.37
CA TYR A 51 2.30 -6.91 -2.90
C TYR A 51 2.79 -6.75 -4.35
N ARG A 52 4.00 -7.25 -4.67
CA ARG A 52 4.52 -7.25 -6.04
C ARG A 52 3.68 -8.08 -7.01
N LEU A 53 3.19 -9.24 -6.57
CA LEU A 53 2.28 -10.08 -7.35
C LEU A 53 0.98 -9.33 -7.68
N ILE A 54 0.41 -8.64 -6.70
CA ILE A 54 -0.79 -7.80 -6.88
C ILE A 54 -0.51 -6.68 -7.88
N GLU A 55 0.60 -5.95 -7.73
CA GLU A 55 0.97 -4.86 -8.65
C GLU A 55 1.19 -5.35 -10.09
N ALA A 56 1.76 -6.55 -10.27
CA ALA A 56 1.87 -7.17 -11.59
C ALA A 56 0.49 -7.53 -12.16
N GLY A 57 -0.42 -8.02 -11.31
CA GLY A 57 -1.80 -8.33 -11.66
C GLY A 57 -2.61 -7.13 -12.12
N ILE A 58 -2.44 -5.98 -11.47
CA ILE A 58 -3.11 -4.72 -11.83
C ILE A 58 -2.72 -4.28 -13.25
N LYS A 59 -1.46 -4.50 -13.65
CA LYS A 59 -0.96 -4.12 -14.97
C LYS A 59 -1.46 -5.02 -16.11
N ASN A 60 -2.09 -6.16 -15.79
CA ASN A 60 -2.62 -7.09 -16.77
C ASN A 60 -4.15 -7.01 -16.81
N ARG A 61 -4.70 -6.57 -17.93
CA ARG A 61 -6.14 -6.38 -18.15
C ARG A 61 -7.01 -7.58 -17.78
N LYS A 62 -6.49 -8.81 -17.89
CA LYS A 62 -7.25 -10.03 -17.55
C LYS A 62 -7.35 -10.29 -16.04
N THR A 63 -6.46 -9.70 -15.26
CA THR A 63 -6.35 -9.91 -13.80
C THR A 63 -6.55 -8.63 -12.99
N GLU A 64 -6.74 -7.50 -13.66
CA GLU A 64 -6.83 -6.17 -13.07
C GLU A 64 -7.91 -6.08 -11.98
N ASP A 65 -9.13 -6.54 -12.27
CA ASP A 65 -10.25 -6.48 -11.30
C ASP A 65 -9.94 -7.29 -10.04
N LEU A 66 -9.43 -8.52 -10.21
CA LEU A 66 -9.08 -9.40 -9.11
C LEU A 66 -7.91 -8.83 -8.29
N ALA A 67 -6.87 -8.34 -8.98
CA ALA A 67 -5.70 -7.78 -8.33
C ALA A 67 -6.05 -6.50 -7.55
N THR A 68 -6.90 -5.63 -8.11
CA THR A 68 -7.40 -4.42 -7.44
C THR A 68 -8.17 -4.77 -6.18
N LYS A 69 -9.03 -5.80 -6.23
CA LYS A 69 -9.72 -6.30 -5.04
C LYS A 69 -8.74 -6.81 -3.98
N LEU A 70 -7.75 -7.61 -4.39
CA LEU A 70 -6.70 -8.11 -3.48
C LEU A 70 -5.87 -6.97 -2.87
N GLN A 71 -5.59 -5.89 -3.63
CA GLN A 71 -4.89 -4.71 -3.13
C GLN A 71 -5.71 -4.01 -2.03
N ALA A 72 -7.01 -3.82 -2.25
CA ALA A 72 -7.90 -3.23 -1.26
C ALA A 72 -7.97 -4.07 0.02
N GLU A 73 -8.11 -5.40 -0.11
CA GLU A 73 -8.07 -6.32 1.03
C GLU A 73 -6.73 -6.27 1.76
N LYS A 74 -5.61 -6.13 1.03
CA LYS A 74 -4.26 -6.03 1.59
C LYS A 74 -4.07 -4.77 2.43
N ILE A 75 -4.52 -3.64 1.93
CA ILE A 75 -4.48 -2.35 2.64
C ILE A 75 -5.32 -2.44 3.92
N GLN A 76 -6.54 -3.00 3.83
CA GLN A 76 -7.39 -3.20 5.01
C GLN A 76 -6.77 -4.17 6.02
N HIS A 77 -6.11 -5.22 5.54
CA HIS A 77 -5.40 -6.16 6.40
C HIS A 77 -4.27 -5.46 7.18
N TRP A 78 -3.47 -4.61 6.54
CA TRP A 78 -2.44 -3.83 7.21
C TRP A 78 -3.02 -2.88 8.27
N VAL A 79 -4.15 -2.24 7.97
CA VAL A 79 -4.86 -1.37 8.92
C VAL A 79 -5.33 -2.19 10.12
N VAL A 80 -5.99 -3.34 9.91
CA VAL A 80 -6.46 -4.22 11.00
C VAL A 80 -5.32 -4.77 11.87
N LYS A 81 -4.17 -5.05 11.26
CA LYS A 81 -2.97 -5.55 11.96
C LYS A 81 -2.11 -4.43 12.55
N ALA A 82 -2.56 -3.18 12.48
CA ALA A 82 -1.84 -2.01 12.94
C ALA A 82 -0.38 -1.95 12.43
N LYS A 83 -0.16 -2.27 11.14
CA LYS A 83 1.19 -2.28 10.57
C LYS A 83 1.77 -0.85 10.55
N GLY A 84 3.06 -0.69 10.86
CA GLY A 84 3.69 0.63 10.88
C GLY A 84 3.65 1.30 9.49
N PRO A 85 3.42 2.63 9.40
CA PRO A 85 3.50 3.35 8.12
C PRO A 85 4.83 3.16 7.38
N ASP A 86 5.97 3.16 8.08
CA ASP A 86 7.30 2.93 7.50
C ASP A 86 7.44 1.51 6.91
N ASP A 87 6.88 0.50 7.58
CA ASP A 87 6.88 -0.86 7.05
C ASP A 87 6.04 -0.96 5.77
N VAL A 88 4.86 -0.35 5.75
CA VAL A 88 4.02 -0.33 4.54
C VAL A 88 4.70 0.43 3.42
N PHE A 89 5.37 1.54 3.73
CA PHE A 89 6.14 2.33 2.77
C PHE A 89 7.20 1.47 2.05
N ARG A 90 7.97 0.67 2.81
CA ARG A 90 8.96 -0.27 2.27
C ARG A 90 8.34 -1.45 1.53
N VAL A 91 7.24 -2.01 2.01
CA VAL A 91 6.55 -3.12 1.32
C VAL A 91 6.05 -2.67 -0.05
N MET A 92 5.62 -1.41 -0.16
CA MET A 92 5.24 -0.77 -1.42
C MET A 92 6.43 -0.29 -2.26
N ALA A 93 7.66 -0.55 -1.80
CA ALA A 93 8.91 -0.16 -2.45
C ALA A 93 9.02 1.35 -2.74
N LEU A 94 8.41 2.18 -1.90
CA LEU A 94 8.44 3.64 -2.04
C LEU A 94 9.79 4.24 -1.59
N ASP A 95 10.54 3.52 -0.77
CA ASP A 95 11.89 3.85 -0.30
C ASP A 95 12.95 3.85 -1.41
N ILE A 96 12.68 3.14 -2.51
CA ILE A 96 13.58 3.04 -3.67
C ILE A 96 13.09 3.83 -4.89
N VAL A 97 11.95 4.53 -4.79
CA VAL A 97 11.47 5.45 -5.83
C VAL A 97 12.39 6.68 -5.87
N HIS A 98 12.59 7.25 -7.06
CA HIS A 98 13.37 8.46 -7.20
C HIS A 98 12.78 9.60 -6.35
N LYS A 99 13.62 10.22 -5.53
CA LYS A 99 13.20 11.20 -4.52
C LYS A 99 12.38 12.35 -5.10
N ASP A 100 12.77 12.86 -6.27
CA ASP A 100 12.09 14.00 -6.90
C ASP A 100 10.71 13.64 -7.49
N SER A 101 10.39 12.36 -7.67
CA SER A 101 9.11 11.91 -8.24
C SER A 101 8.25 11.12 -7.26
N ILE A 102 8.66 11.02 -5.99
CA ILE A 102 7.92 10.24 -4.99
C ILE A 102 6.49 10.75 -4.80
N LEU A 103 6.28 12.07 -4.74
CA LEU A 103 4.96 12.65 -4.49
C LEU A 103 3.99 12.49 -5.68
N SER A 104 4.51 12.30 -6.88
CA SER A 104 3.72 11.98 -8.09
C SER A 104 3.54 10.48 -8.30
N ASN A 105 4.17 9.63 -7.48
CA ASN A 105 4.00 8.19 -7.55
C ASN A 105 2.58 7.79 -7.08
N PRO A 106 1.78 7.05 -7.87
CA PRO A 106 0.45 6.59 -7.45
C PRO A 106 0.47 5.75 -6.17
N GLY A 107 1.53 4.94 -5.97
CA GLY A 107 1.76 4.18 -4.75
C GLY A 107 1.92 5.06 -3.52
N PHE A 108 2.52 6.25 -3.65
CA PHE A 108 2.58 7.22 -2.55
C PHE A 108 1.20 7.71 -2.13
N SER A 109 0.32 7.96 -3.11
CA SER A 109 -1.07 8.36 -2.83
C SER A 109 -1.84 7.25 -2.14
N THR A 110 -1.62 5.99 -2.54
CA THR A 110 -2.18 4.81 -1.87
C THR A 110 -1.65 4.66 -0.44
N TRP A 111 -0.35 4.86 -0.22
CA TRP A 111 0.24 4.84 1.12
C TRP A 111 -0.28 5.98 2.01
N ALA A 112 -0.46 7.19 1.46
CA ALA A 112 -1.04 8.30 2.20
C ALA A 112 -2.49 8.03 2.65
N LYS A 113 -3.29 7.37 1.80
CA LYS A 113 -4.65 6.90 2.15
C LYS A 113 -4.63 5.79 3.21
N TYR A 114 -3.63 4.90 3.15
CA TYR A 114 -3.42 3.90 4.19
C TYR A 114 -3.18 4.56 5.57
N VAL A 115 -2.31 5.58 5.63
CA VAL A 115 -2.05 6.33 6.88
C VAL A 115 -3.31 7.01 7.40
N ASP A 116 -4.15 7.57 6.52
CA ASP A 116 -5.44 8.15 6.92
C ASP A 116 -6.39 7.09 7.49
N ALA A 117 -6.49 5.93 6.83
CA ALA A 117 -7.33 4.82 7.30
C ALA A 117 -6.84 4.24 8.63
N PHE A 118 -5.52 4.17 8.83
CA PHE A 118 -4.92 3.79 10.12
C PHE A 118 -5.34 4.77 11.22
N ASN A 119 -5.20 6.07 10.99
CA ASN A 119 -5.57 7.10 11.97
C ASN A 119 -7.07 7.12 12.27
N ALA A 120 -7.91 6.89 11.27
CA ALA A 120 -9.35 6.78 11.46
C ALA A 120 -9.73 5.57 12.33
N LYS A 121 -8.96 4.47 12.24
CA LYS A 121 -9.18 3.27 13.06
C LYS A 121 -8.60 3.39 14.47
N TYR A 122 -7.48 4.10 14.62
CA TYR A 122 -6.76 4.26 15.89
C TYR A 122 -6.64 5.74 16.27
N PRO A 123 -7.76 6.44 16.56
CA PRO A 123 -7.75 7.87 16.83
C PRO A 123 -6.98 8.26 18.10
N GLU A 124 -6.86 7.35 19.07
CA GLU A 124 -6.09 7.54 20.32
C GLU A 124 -4.57 7.44 20.11
N HIS A 125 -4.14 6.88 18.98
CA HIS A 125 -2.73 6.68 18.63
C HIS A 125 -2.45 7.13 17.19
N PRO A 126 -2.71 8.41 16.86
CA PRO A 126 -2.54 8.89 15.50
C PRO A 126 -1.07 8.89 15.12
N THR A 127 -0.81 8.56 13.87
CA THR A 127 0.52 8.60 13.26
C THR A 127 0.59 9.68 12.17
N SER A 128 1.80 10.09 11.83
CA SER A 128 2.09 11.09 10.80
C SER A 128 2.90 10.45 9.67
N MET A 129 2.74 10.99 8.46
CA MET A 129 3.59 10.61 7.33
C MET A 129 5.02 11.12 7.52
N ILE A 130 5.21 12.24 8.23
CA ILE A 130 6.49 12.95 8.31
C ILE A 130 7.62 12.09 8.91
N PRO A 131 7.45 11.39 10.05
CA PRO A 131 8.52 10.54 10.59
C PRO A 131 9.00 9.46 9.61
N THR A 132 8.09 8.87 8.83
CA THR A 132 8.47 7.92 7.78
C THR A 132 9.29 8.60 6.69
N LEU A 133 8.89 9.79 6.24
CA LEU A 133 9.63 10.52 5.21
C LEU A 133 11.00 10.97 5.71
N LEU A 134 11.12 11.36 6.97
CA LEU A 134 12.39 11.78 7.56
C LEU A 134 13.42 10.64 7.70
N ASN A 135 13.00 9.38 7.58
CA ASN A 135 13.94 8.25 7.44
C ASN A 135 14.68 8.27 6.08
N TYR A 136 14.14 8.93 5.06
CA TYR A 136 14.65 8.90 3.68
C TYR A 136 15.02 10.29 3.13
N PHE A 137 14.53 11.36 3.75
CA PHE A 137 14.75 12.76 3.37
C PHE A 137 15.25 13.55 4.59
N SER A 138 16.23 14.43 4.41
CA SER A 138 16.49 15.44 5.44
C SER A 138 15.33 16.43 5.52
N ASP A 139 15.17 17.13 6.64
CA ASP A 139 14.11 18.14 6.81
C ASP A 139 14.12 19.17 5.67
N VAL A 140 15.31 19.70 5.35
CA VAL A 140 15.50 20.68 4.27
C VAL A 140 15.14 20.09 2.90
N ALA A 141 15.48 18.83 2.63
CA ALA A 141 15.15 18.19 1.36
C ALA A 141 13.64 17.92 1.24
N LEU A 142 13.01 17.46 2.33
CA LEU A 142 11.57 17.21 2.38
C LEU A 142 10.78 18.50 2.21
N PHE A 143 11.19 19.57 2.88
CA PHE A 143 10.58 20.89 2.74
C PHE A 143 10.61 21.39 1.29
N LYS A 144 11.79 21.38 0.66
CA LYS A 144 11.95 21.78 -0.75
C LYS A 144 11.12 20.94 -1.71
N LEU A 145 11.07 19.62 -1.49
CA LEU A 145 10.24 18.71 -2.29
C LEU A 145 8.75 19.10 -2.22
N ILE A 146 8.28 19.45 -1.03
CA ILE A 146 6.87 19.86 -0.81
C ILE A 146 6.59 21.21 -1.46
N GLU A 147 7.45 22.22 -1.28
CA GLU A 147 7.29 23.54 -1.93
C GLU A 147 7.19 23.42 -3.46
N VAL A 148 8.04 22.60 -4.08
CA VAL A 148 7.98 22.36 -5.53
C VAL A 148 6.67 21.66 -5.91
N ALA A 149 6.26 20.65 -5.13
CA ALA A 149 5.06 19.86 -5.41
C ALA A 149 3.75 20.64 -5.22
N GLU A 150 3.72 21.71 -4.41
CA GLU A 150 2.55 22.60 -4.27
C GLU A 150 2.24 23.38 -5.54
N ASN A 151 3.25 23.62 -6.38
CA ASN A 151 3.13 24.35 -7.63
C ASN A 151 2.72 23.45 -8.81
N VAL A 152 2.57 22.14 -8.60
CA VAL A 152 2.21 21.15 -9.63
C VAL A 152 0.82 20.59 -9.35
N MET A 153 -0.10 20.75 -10.32
CA MET A 153 -1.52 20.39 -10.15
C MET A 153 -1.74 18.95 -9.64
N GLY A 154 -0.99 17.98 -10.19
CA GLY A 154 -1.11 16.56 -9.83
C GLY A 154 -0.62 16.19 -8.43
N THR A 155 0.22 17.04 -7.80
CA THR A 155 0.81 16.78 -6.48
C THR A 155 0.39 17.79 -5.42
N LYS A 156 -0.31 18.87 -5.82
CA LYS A 156 -0.70 19.96 -4.92
C LYS A 156 -1.44 19.48 -3.67
N SER A 157 -2.45 18.63 -3.84
CA SER A 157 -3.24 18.13 -2.71
C SER A 157 -2.40 17.36 -1.68
N ILE A 158 -1.49 16.49 -2.14
CA ILE A 158 -0.64 15.72 -1.24
C ILE A 158 0.44 16.59 -0.60
N ALA A 159 0.98 17.56 -1.35
CA ALA A 159 1.97 18.52 -0.86
C ALA A 159 1.40 19.40 0.26
N THR A 160 0.22 20.00 0.06
CA THR A 160 -0.46 20.81 1.10
C THR A 160 -0.72 19.99 2.36
N LYS A 161 -1.18 18.74 2.22
CA LYS A 161 -1.37 17.84 3.37
C LYS A 161 -0.08 17.57 4.14
N LEU A 162 1.06 17.43 3.43
CA LEU A 162 2.36 17.24 4.07
C LEU A 162 2.86 18.52 4.74
N GLN A 163 2.67 19.68 4.11
CA GLN A 163 2.99 20.99 4.68
C GLN A 163 2.24 21.20 6.00
N GLU A 164 0.92 20.99 6.04
CA GLU A 164 0.10 21.10 7.25
C GLU A 164 0.58 20.18 8.38
N LYS A 165 1.09 18.99 8.04
CA LYS A 165 1.62 18.03 9.02
C LYS A 165 3.00 18.44 9.53
N MET A 166 3.87 19.00 8.68
CA MET A 166 5.19 19.49 9.11
C MET A 166 5.06 20.70 10.04
N SER A 167 4.14 21.62 9.76
CA SER A 167 3.90 22.81 10.61
C SER A 167 3.38 22.49 12.02
N LYS A 168 3.00 21.24 12.30
CA LYS A 168 2.56 20.78 13.63
C LYS A 168 3.67 20.08 14.42
N ILE A 169 4.85 19.89 13.82
CA ILE A 169 5.98 19.17 14.43
C ILE A 169 7.05 20.16 14.93
N GLY A 170 7.11 21.38 14.36
CA GLY A 170 7.92 22.49 14.87
C GLY A 170 7.16 23.34 15.87
#